data_AF-A0A369KV39-F1
#
_entry.id   AF-A0A369KV39-F1
#
_cell.length_a   1.000
_cell.length_b   1.000
_cell.length_c   1.000
_cell.angle_alpha   90.00
_cell.angle_beta   90.00
_cell.angle_gamma   90.00
#
_symmetry.space_group_name_H-M   'P 1'
#
loop_
_entity.id
_entity.type
_entity.pdbx_description
1 polymer ?
#
loop_
_entity_poly.entity_id
_entity_poly.type
_entity_poly.pdbx_seq_one_letter_code
_entity_poly.pdbx_strand_id
1 'polypeptide(L)'
;GYTPLIASRIRSGLPIVGLAHSPVAQRRMALYRGVVSLPFDTSDMAPTELNERALALLVKQGIASAGDHVILTRGDHMNAHGGTNTLKILDVNEEHQSR
;
A
#
# COMPACT_ATOMS: atom_id res chain seq x y z
N GLY A 1 6.67 8.62 0.84
CA GLY A 1 7.55 7.52 1.25
C GLY A 1 8.07 7.59 2.68
N TYR A 2 7.70 8.57 3.52
CA TYR A 2 8.17 8.60 4.91
C TYR A 2 7.58 7.45 5.76
N THR A 3 6.32 7.10 5.53
CA THR A 3 5.62 6.02 6.24
C THR A 3 6.30 4.65 6.08
N PRO A 4 6.59 4.14 4.87
CA PRO A 4 7.31 2.88 4.72
C PRO A 4 8.75 2.95 5.25
N LEU A 5 9.39 4.14 5.28
CA LEU A 5 10.69 4.31 5.95
C LEU A 5 10.58 4.02 7.45
N ILE A 6 9.56 4.54 8.13
CA ILE A 6 9.35 4.24 9.56
C ILE A 6 9.07 2.75 9.75
N ALA A 7 8.15 2.17 8.97
CA ALA A 7 7.80 0.76 9.06
C ALA A 7 9.04 -0.15 8.89
N SER A 8 9.93 0.19 7.94
CA SER A 8 11.15 -0.57 7.65
C SER A 8 12.16 -0.63 8.80
N ARG A 9 12.03 0.23 9.83
CA ARG A 9 12.89 0.20 11.02
C ARG A 9 12.50 -0.91 12.00
N ILE A 10 11.26 -1.41 11.93
CA ILE A 10 10.77 -2.50 12.78
C ILE A 10 11.02 -3.84 12.07
N ARG A 11 11.52 -4.84 12.79
CA ARG A 11 11.67 -6.20 12.24
C ARG A 11 10.44 -7.06 12.60
N SER A 12 9.38 -6.94 11.82
CA SER A 12 8.17 -7.77 11.97
C SER A 12 8.27 -9.13 11.25
N GLY A 13 9.16 -9.26 10.26
CA GLY A 13 9.17 -10.42 9.35
C GLY A 13 8.07 -10.39 8.29
N LEU A 14 7.18 -9.40 8.32
CA LEU A 14 6.13 -9.21 7.31
C LEU A 14 6.66 -8.42 6.09
N PRO A 15 6.17 -8.71 4.88
CA PRO A 15 6.43 -7.86 3.71
C PRO A 15 5.92 -6.42 3.95
N ILE A 16 6.72 -5.42 3.58
CA ILE A 16 6.30 -4.02 3.61
C ILE A 16 6.15 -3.53 2.17
N VAL A 17 4.97 -3.02 1.82
CA VAL A 17 4.70 -2.49 0.47
C VAL A 17 4.51 -0.98 0.53
N GLY A 18 5.29 -0.25 -0.27
CA GLY A 18 5.20 1.20 -0.43
C GLY A 18 4.46 1.56 -1.72
N LEU A 19 3.26 2.10 -1.60
CA LEU A 19 2.46 2.60 -2.72
C LEU A 19 2.68 4.10 -2.93
N ALA A 20 2.96 4.53 -4.16
CA ALA A 20 3.06 5.96 -4.51
C ALA A 20 2.93 6.21 -6.02
N HIS A 21 2.29 7.31 -6.40
CA HIS A 21 2.21 7.78 -7.79
C HIS A 21 3.54 8.41 -8.26
N SER A 22 4.29 9.06 -7.36
CA SER A 22 5.51 9.79 -7.70
C SER A 22 6.70 8.87 -7.97
N PRO A 23 7.36 8.94 -9.15
CA PRO A 23 8.56 8.17 -9.45
C PRO A 23 9.72 8.45 -8.49
N VAL A 24 9.83 9.68 -7.99
CA VAL A 24 10.87 10.06 -7.01
C VAL A 24 10.64 9.33 -5.69
N ALA A 25 9.39 9.28 -5.22
CA ALA A 25 9.04 8.53 -4.01
C ALA A 25 9.29 7.04 -4.19
N GLN A 26 8.93 6.47 -5.34
CA GLN A 26 9.17 5.06 -5.69
C GLN A 26 10.65 4.69 -5.62
N ARG A 27 11.51 5.42 -6.36
CA ARG A 27 12.96 5.18 -6.38
C ARG A 27 13.57 5.25 -4.99
N ARG A 28 13.11 6.20 -4.16
CA ARG A 28 13.57 6.32 -2.78
C ARG A 28 13.13 5.13 -1.92
N MET A 29 11.88 4.68 -2.05
CA MET A 29 11.35 3.54 -1.28
C MET A 29 11.99 2.21 -1.67
N ALA A 30 12.38 2.04 -2.94
CA ALA A 30 13.09 0.86 -3.41
C ALA A 30 14.47 0.64 -2.73
N LEU A 31 15.03 1.69 -2.11
CA LEU A 31 16.28 1.60 -1.35
C LEU A 31 16.05 1.28 0.14
N TYR A 32 14.80 1.26 0.61
CA TYR A 32 14.49 0.96 2.00
C TYR A 32 14.53 -0.54 2.24
N ARG A 33 15.14 -0.93 3.35
CA ARG A 33 15.28 -2.33 3.73
C ARG A 33 13.91 -3.00 3.85
N GLY A 34 13.71 -4.08 3.10
CA GLY A 34 12.50 -4.90 3.19
C GLY A 34 11.23 -4.23 2.65
N VAL A 35 11.37 -3.13 1.91
CA VAL A 35 10.23 -2.44 1.27
C VAL A 35 10.16 -2.81 -0.20
N VAL A 36 9.00 -3.32 -0.64
CA VAL A 36 8.64 -3.46 -2.05
C VAL A 36 7.95 -2.18 -2.49
N SER A 37 8.55 -1.47 -3.45
CA SER A 37 8.00 -0.22 -3.96
C SER A 37 7.14 -0.51 -5.19
N LEU A 38 5.85 -0.19 -5.14
CA LEU A 38 4.92 -0.39 -6.27
C LEU A 38 4.28 0.93 -6.71
N PRO A 39 4.26 1.24 -8.02
CA PRO A 39 3.55 2.40 -8.53
C PRO A 39 2.05 2.25 -8.25
N PHE A 40 1.44 3.32 -7.75
CA PHE A 40 0.03 3.34 -7.44
C PHE A 40 -0.49 4.75 -7.67
N ASP A 41 -1.14 4.95 -8.82
CA ASP A 41 -1.77 6.20 -9.18
C ASP A 41 -3.21 6.20 -8.67
N THR A 42 -3.60 7.29 -8.03
CA THR A 42 -4.92 7.44 -7.43
C THR A 42 -5.67 8.66 -7.96
N SER A 43 -5.12 9.37 -8.95
CA SER A 43 -5.69 10.63 -9.46
C SER A 43 -7.12 10.48 -9.98
N ASP A 44 -7.45 9.33 -10.59
CA ASP A 44 -8.78 9.05 -11.15
C ASP A 44 -9.62 8.10 -10.28
N MET A 45 -9.21 7.83 -9.03
CA MET A 45 -9.90 6.89 -8.15
C MET A 45 -10.83 7.60 -7.17
N ALA A 46 -12.05 7.07 -7.02
CA ALA A 46 -12.90 7.45 -5.90
C ALA A 46 -12.26 6.97 -4.58
N PRO A 47 -12.42 7.70 -3.45
CA PRO A 47 -11.87 7.27 -2.16
C PRO A 47 -12.32 5.87 -1.72
N THR A 48 -13.51 5.44 -2.17
CA THR A 48 -14.07 4.11 -1.93
C THR A 48 -13.37 3.01 -2.70
N GLU A 49 -12.75 3.31 -3.84
CA GLU A 49 -12.09 2.32 -4.71
C GLU A 49 -10.63 2.07 -4.33
N LEU A 50 -10.03 2.98 -3.56
CA LEU A 50 -8.60 2.95 -3.21
C LEU A 50 -8.20 1.62 -2.57
N ASN A 51 -8.96 1.18 -1.57
CA ASN A 51 -8.66 -0.04 -0.83
C ASN A 51 -8.68 -1.27 -1.76
N GLU A 52 -9.77 -1.42 -2.51
CA GLU A 52 -9.96 -2.53 -3.46
C GLU A 52 -8.85 -2.58 -4.52
N ARG A 53 -8.49 -1.41 -5.09
CA ARG A 53 -7.41 -1.28 -6.07
C ARG A 53 -6.05 -1.64 -5.47
N ALA A 54 -5.80 -1.24 -4.23
CA ALA A 54 -4.55 -1.56 -3.54
C ALA A 54 -4.45 -3.07 -3.28
N LEU A 55 -5.51 -3.71 -2.79
CA LEU A 55 -5.55 -5.15 -2.55
C LEU A 55 -5.41 -5.97 -3.84
N ALA A 56 -6.15 -5.60 -4.90
CA ALA A 56 -6.02 -6.25 -6.21
C ALA A 56 -4.58 -6.14 -6.77
N LEU A 57 -3.92 -5.00 -6.56
CA LEU A 57 -2.51 -4.85 -6.93
C LEU A 57 -1.59 -5.81 -6.15
N LEU A 58 -1.80 -5.98 -4.85
CA LEU A 58 -1.00 -6.91 -4.04
C LEU A 58 -1.18 -8.36 -4.50
N VAL A 59 -2.41 -8.75 -4.80
CA VAL A 59 -2.73 -10.09 -5.33
C VAL A 59 -2.09 -10.30 -6.70
N LYS A 60 -2.22 -9.32 -7.61
CA LYS A 60 -1.60 -9.36 -8.94
C LYS A 60 -0.07 -9.51 -8.89
N GLN A 61 0.58 -8.95 -7.87
CA GLN A 61 2.02 -9.08 -7.66
C GLN A 61 2.42 -10.36 -6.91
N GLY A 62 1.46 -11.22 -6.52
CA GLY A 62 1.70 -12.43 -5.75
C GLY A 62 2.14 -12.18 -4.30
N ILE A 63 1.87 -10.97 -3.76
CA ILE A 63 2.27 -10.57 -2.41
C ILE A 63 1.22 -11.03 -1.37
N ALA A 64 -0.04 -11.08 -1.77
CA ALA A 64 -1.16 -11.52 -0.94
C ALA A 64 -2.08 -12.47 -1.73
N SER A 65 -2.82 -13.30 -1.01
CA SER A 65 -3.79 -14.25 -1.55
C SER A 65 -5.13 -14.15 -0.82
N ALA A 66 -6.19 -14.70 -1.40
CA ALA A 66 -7.47 -14.80 -0.71
C ALA A 66 -7.31 -15.57 0.61
N GLY A 67 -7.89 -15.03 1.69
CA GLY A 67 -7.70 -15.51 3.06
C GLY A 67 -6.63 -14.76 3.85
N ASP A 68 -5.79 -13.93 3.21
CA ASP A 68 -4.83 -13.09 3.92
C ASP A 68 -5.47 -11.82 4.50
N HIS A 69 -4.78 -11.22 5.46
CA HIS A 69 -5.10 -9.89 6.00
C HIS A 69 -3.98 -8.90 5.69
N VAL A 70 -4.34 -7.66 5.38
CA VAL A 70 -3.41 -6.56 5.08
C VAL A 70 -3.63 -5.41 6.05
N ILE A 71 -2.54 -4.90 6.64
CA ILE A 71 -2.55 -3.64 7.37
C ILE A 71 -2.29 -2.50 6.39
N LEU A 72 -3.31 -1.71 6.11
CA LEU A 72 -3.20 -0.52 5.29
C LEU A 72 -3.05 0.73 6.17
N THR A 73 -1.99 1.49 5.93
CA THR A 73 -1.79 2.80 6.56
C THR A 73 -1.75 3.91 5.52
N ARG A 74 -2.58 4.94 5.70
CA ARG A 74 -2.72 6.06 4.74
C ARG A 74 -3.12 7.37 5.44
N GLY A 75 -3.14 8.45 4.68
CA GLY A 75 -3.85 9.68 5.06
C GLY A 75 -5.31 9.60 4.62
N ASP A 76 -6.26 10.02 5.47
CA ASP A 76 -7.68 9.89 5.16
C ASP A 76 -8.16 10.81 4.01
N HIS A 77 -7.49 11.96 3.82
CA HIS A 77 -7.77 12.90 2.73
C HIS A 77 -6.72 12.79 1.63
N MET A 78 -7.18 12.44 0.41
CA MET A 78 -6.35 12.26 -0.78
C MET A 78 -5.67 13.55 -1.28
N ASN A 79 -6.16 14.73 -0.85
CA ASN A 79 -5.70 16.04 -1.33
C ASN A 79 -5.38 17.05 -0.20
N ALA A 80 -5.47 16.66 1.08
CA ALA A 80 -4.99 17.52 2.15
C ALA A 80 -3.49 17.26 2.32
N HIS A 81 -2.69 18.32 2.46
CA HIS A 81 -1.30 18.22 2.91
C HIS A 81 -1.28 17.69 4.36
N GLY A 82 -1.47 16.39 4.54
CA GLY A 82 -1.59 15.71 5.82
C GLY A 82 -0.82 14.39 5.79
N GLY A 83 -0.15 14.09 6.90
CA GLY A 83 0.59 12.85 7.07
C GLY A 83 -0.33 11.62 7.20
N THR A 84 0.29 10.46 7.42
CA THR A 84 -0.41 9.22 7.75
C THR A 84 -1.16 9.36 9.07
N ASN A 85 -2.49 9.13 9.07
CA ASN A 85 -3.35 9.25 10.25
C ASN A 85 -4.35 8.11 10.42
N THR A 86 -4.44 7.21 9.44
CA THR A 86 -5.41 6.12 9.44
C THR A 86 -4.70 4.78 9.29
N LEU A 87 -5.18 3.79 10.05
CA LEU A 87 -4.84 2.38 9.92
C LEU A 87 -6.13 1.58 9.72
N LYS A 88 -6.12 0.67 8.76
CA LYS A 88 -7.20 -0.29 8.52
C LYS A 88 -6.60 -1.69 8.43
N ILE A 89 -7.31 -2.67 8.96
CA ILE A 89 -7.07 -4.09 8.67
C ILE A 89 -8.09 -4.47 7.60
N LEU A 90 -7.60 -5.02 6.50
CA LEU A 90 -8.40 -5.36 5.33
C LEU A 90 -8.29 -6.85 5.05
N ASP A 91 -9.41 -7.46 4.68
CA ASP A 91 -9.49 -8.87 4.30
C ASP A 91 -9.29 -9.00 2.80
N VAL A 92 -8.41 -9.92 2.38
CA VAL A 92 -8.27 -10.30 0.97
C VAL A 92 -9.22 -11.45 0.68
N ASN A 93 -10.16 -11.22 -0.23
CA ASN A 93 -11.15 -12.22 -0.66
C ASN A 93 -10.99 -12.59 -2.15
N GLU A 94 -11.80 -13.52 -2.63
CA GLU A 94 -11.76 -14.04 -4.01
C GLU A 94 -12.02 -12.95 -5.09
N GLU A 95 -12.74 -11.88 -4.76
CA GLU A 95 -13.01 -10.78 -5.69
C GLU A 95 -11.73 -10.04 -6.11
N HIS A 96 -10.70 -10.06 -5.25
CA HIS A 96 -9.40 -9.46 -5.52
C HIS A 96 -8.52 -10.31 -6.45
N GLN A 97 -8.83 -11.60 -6.63
CA GLN A 97 -8.10 -12.51 -7.52
C GLN A 97 -8.62 -12.47 -8.96
N SER A 98 -9.88 -12.09 -9.15
CA SER A 98 -10.55 -12.07 -10.45
C SER A 98 -10.42 -10.74 -11.22
N ARG A 99 -9.75 -9.74 -10.62
CA ARG A 99 -9.51 -8.40 -11.17
C ARG A 99 -8.07 -8.19 -11.62
#